data_AF-A0A831UKQ4-F1
#
_entry.id   AF-A0A831UKQ4-F1
#
_cell.length_a   1.000
_cell.length_b   1.000
_cell.length_c   1.000
_cell.angle_alpha   90.00
_cell.angle_beta   90.00
_cell.angle_gamma   90.00
#
_symmetry.space_group_name_H-M   'P 1'
#
loop_
_entity.id
_entity.type
_entity.pdbx_description
1 polymer ?
#
loop_
_entity_poly.entity_id
_entity_poly.type
_entity_poly.pdbx_seq_one_letter_code
_entity_poly.pdbx_strand_id
1 'polypeptide(L)'
;MITARQIRAARVLLGWTQQTLADKACVALTALKRLESQSGVRTHESTQDRVHRALRAAGIEFIWGSKGVGVLLREIEEEDKTSQ
;
A
#
# COMPACT_ATOMS: atom_id res chain seq x y z
N MET A 1 -8.24 -8.77 3.38
CA MET A 1 -7.17 -9.15 2.42
C MET A 1 -7.08 -8.07 1.34
N ILE A 2 -5.92 -7.45 1.18
CA ILE A 2 -5.70 -6.46 0.10
C ILE A 2 -5.36 -7.16 -1.21
N THR A 3 -5.79 -6.58 -2.32
CA THR A 3 -5.53 -7.16 -3.64
C THR A 3 -4.25 -6.60 -4.28
N ALA A 4 -3.61 -7.39 -5.15
CA ALA A 4 -2.48 -6.94 -5.97
C ALA A 4 -2.79 -5.68 -6.80
N ARG A 5 -4.07 -5.49 -7.19
CA ARG A 5 -4.53 -4.28 -7.90
C ARG A 5 -4.54 -3.06 -6.97
N GLN A 6 -5.05 -3.21 -5.75
CA GLN A 6 -5.05 -2.12 -4.76
C GLN A 6 -3.63 -1.74 -4.34
N ILE A 7 -2.71 -2.71 -4.17
CA ILE A 7 -1.30 -2.41 -3.85
C ILE A 7 -0.66 -1.56 -4.95
N ARG A 8 -0.82 -1.97 -6.22
CA ARG A 8 -0.30 -1.20 -7.36
C ARG A 8 -0.91 0.19 -7.44
N ALA A 9 -2.22 0.32 -7.27
CA ALA A 9 -2.91 1.61 -7.30
C ALA A 9 -2.43 2.52 -6.17
N ALA A 10 -2.33 2.02 -4.94
CA ALA A 10 -1.84 2.76 -3.79
C ALA A 10 -0.41 3.28 -4.03
N ARG A 11 0.44 2.42 -4.57
CA ARG A 11 1.82 2.78 -4.91
C ARG A 11 1.89 3.90 -5.97
N VAL A 12 1.03 3.85 -6.98
CA VAL A 12 0.93 4.90 -8.00
C VAL A 12 0.44 6.22 -7.39
N LEU A 13 -0.58 6.19 -6.53
CA LEU A 13 -1.06 7.38 -5.82
C LEU A 13 0.01 8.03 -4.96
N LEU A 14 0.85 7.23 -4.29
CA LEU A 14 1.96 7.73 -3.47
C LEU A 14 3.20 8.14 -4.28
N GLY A 15 3.20 7.93 -5.60
CA GLY A 15 4.40 8.13 -6.43
C GLY A 15 5.57 7.20 -6.08
N TRP A 16 5.30 6.05 -5.45
CA TRP A 16 6.33 5.14 -4.95
C TRP A 16 6.80 4.14 -6.02
N THR A 17 8.07 3.78 -5.98
CA THR A 17 8.60 2.64 -6.74
C THR A 17 8.32 1.33 -5.98
N GLN A 18 8.45 0.18 -6.66
CA GLN A 18 8.38 -1.12 -5.98
C GLN A 18 9.45 -1.23 -4.90
N GLN A 19 10.66 -0.71 -5.15
CA GLN A 19 11.74 -0.70 -4.16
C GLN A 19 11.34 0.13 -2.93
N THR A 20 10.82 1.34 -3.14
CA THR A 20 10.38 2.22 -2.05
C THR A 20 9.34 1.52 -1.16
N LEU A 21 8.34 0.86 -1.75
CA LEU A 21 7.33 0.13 -0.98
C LEU A 21 7.94 -1.07 -0.24
N ALA A 22 8.86 -1.80 -0.87
CA ALA A 22 9.54 -2.93 -0.24
C ALA A 22 10.34 -2.48 0.99
N ASP A 23 11.07 -1.37 0.88
CA ASP A 23 11.86 -0.79 1.97
C ASP A 23 10.96 -0.29 3.11
N LYS A 24 9.90 0.46 2.78
CA LYS A 24 8.93 0.99 3.77
C LYS A 24 8.15 -0.11 4.48
N ALA A 25 7.82 -1.21 3.80
CA ALA A 25 7.21 -2.39 4.39
C ALA A 25 8.23 -3.35 5.03
N CYS A 26 9.52 -3.08 4.86
CA CYS A 26 10.66 -3.89 5.31
C CYS A 26 10.58 -5.36 4.80
N VAL A 27 10.03 -5.56 3.60
CA VAL A 27 9.89 -6.87 2.95
C VAL A 27 10.89 -7.00 1.81
N ALA A 28 11.26 -8.23 1.44
CA ALA A 28 12.09 -8.45 0.27
C ALA A 28 11.39 -7.98 -1.02
N LEU A 29 12.11 -7.30 -1.92
CA LEU A 29 11.56 -6.85 -3.21
C LEU A 29 10.95 -7.99 -4.03
N THR A 30 11.57 -9.17 -4.01
CA THR A 30 11.08 -10.36 -4.70
C THR A 30 9.73 -10.83 -4.15
N ALA A 31 9.52 -10.72 -2.83
CA ALA A 31 8.25 -11.02 -2.20
C ALA A 31 7.18 -9.99 -2.58
N LEU A 32 7.54 -8.69 -2.64
CA LEU A 32 6.62 -7.64 -3.09
C LEU A 32 6.24 -7.81 -4.58
N LYS A 33 7.19 -8.15 -5.45
CA LYS A 33 6.91 -8.43 -6.87
C LYS A 33 5.94 -9.60 -7.04
N ARG A 34 6.12 -10.67 -6.25
CA ARG A 34 5.18 -11.80 -6.20
C ARG A 34 3.80 -11.37 -5.69
N LEU A 35 3.76 -10.47 -4.71
CA LEU A 35 2.51 -9.94 -4.16
C LEU A 35 1.76 -9.04 -5.15
N GLU A 36 2.46 -8.25 -5.96
CA GLU A 36 1.87 -7.41 -7.02
C GLU A 36 1.53 -8.21 -8.29
N SER A 37 2.18 -9.36 -8.52
CA SER A 37 1.81 -10.27 -9.60
C SER A 37 0.51 -11.00 -9.24
N GLN A 38 -0.43 -11.08 -10.17
CA GLN A 38 -1.74 -11.74 -9.99
C GLN A 38 -1.67 -13.26 -9.74
N SER A 39 -0.48 -13.85 -9.63
CA SER A 39 -0.32 -15.25 -9.29
C SER A 39 -0.89 -15.47 -7.89
N GLY A 40 -2.00 -16.22 -7.80
CA GLY A 40 -2.70 -16.61 -6.58
C GLY A 40 -1.89 -17.49 -5.62
N VAL A 41 -0.57 -17.37 -5.63
CA VAL A 41 0.33 -17.94 -4.64
C VAL A 41 0.05 -17.22 -3.33
N ARG A 42 -0.39 -17.98 -2.32
CA ARG A 42 -0.53 -17.48 -0.95
C ARG A 42 0.83 -16.94 -0.50
N THR A 43 0.99 -15.63 -0.59
CA THR A 43 2.08 -14.91 0.05
C THR A 43 1.87 -15.04 1.57
N HIS A 44 2.95 -15.22 2.32
CA HIS A 44 2.88 -15.29 3.78
C HIS A 44 2.04 -14.12 4.30
N GLU A 45 1.07 -14.43 5.16
CA GLU A 45 0.12 -13.46 5.73
C GLU A 45 0.87 -12.27 6.38
N SER A 46 2.05 -12.53 6.93
CA SER A 46 2.96 -11.52 7.48
C SER A 46 3.47 -10.50 6.45
N THR A 47 3.76 -10.89 5.21
CA THR A 47 4.23 -9.97 4.16
C THR A 47 3.09 -9.05 3.71
N GLN A 48 1.89 -9.60 3.54
CA GLN A 48 0.72 -8.81 3.16
C GLN A 48 0.37 -7.77 4.22
N ASP A 49 0.39 -8.17 5.50
CA ASP A 49 0.08 -7.27 6.60
C ASP A 49 1.10 -6.12 6.72
N ARG A 50 2.40 -6.41 6.53
CA ARG A 50 3.44 -5.37 6.56
C ARG A 50 3.29 -4.36 5.42
N VAL A 51 2.98 -4.84 4.21
CA VAL A 51 2.69 -3.96 3.05
C VAL A 51 1.43 -3.13 3.30
N HIS A 52 0.38 -3.76 3.82
CA HIS A 52 -0.87 -3.08 4.17
C HIS A 52 -0.65 -1.96 5.20
N ARG A 53 0.11 -2.25 6.27
CA ARG A 53 0.45 -1.26 7.30
C ARG A 53 1.29 -0.12 6.75
N ALA A 54 2.31 -0.40 5.95
CA ALA A 54 3.17 0.63 5.36
C ALA A 54 2.39 1.61 4.46
N LEU A 55 1.47 1.08 3.64
CA LEU A 55 0.62 1.92 2.79
C LEU A 55 -0.34 2.77 3.63
N ARG A 56 -0.97 2.20 4.67
CA ARG A 56 -1.86 2.97 5.57
C ARG A 56 -1.14 4.04 6.37
N ALA A 57 0.09 3.77 6.80
CA ALA A 57 0.94 4.73 7.48
C ALA A 57 1.34 5.90 6.57
N ALA A 58 1.42 5.65 5.25
CA ALA A 58 1.69 6.68 4.25
C ALA A 58 0.44 7.46 3.80
N GLY A 59 -0.72 7.24 4.44
CA GLY A 59 -1.95 7.97 4.13
C GLY A 59 -2.91 7.25 3.20
N ILE A 60 -2.64 6.00 2.81
CA ILE A 60 -3.58 5.23 1.98
C ILE A 60 -4.71 4.66 2.82
N GLU A 61 -5.93 4.79 2.33
CA GLU A 61 -7.09 4.08 2.84
C GLU A 61 -7.61 3.10 1.78
N PHE A 62 -7.86 1.86 2.20
CA PHE A 62 -8.36 0.81 1.32
C PHE A 62 -9.88 0.77 1.39
N ILE A 63 -10.53 0.81 0.23
CA ILE A 63 -11.99 0.82 0.12
C ILE A 63 -12.45 -0.54 -0.39
N TRP A 64 -13.43 -1.12 0.30
CA TRP A 64 -14.15 -2.30 -0.13
C TRP A 64 -15.64 -1.99 -0.15
N GLY A 65 -16.31 -2.26 -1.26
CA GLY A 65 -17.74 -2.06 -1.41
C GLY A 65 -18.39 -3.19 -2.18
N SER A 66 -19.73 -3.23 -2.14
CA SER A 66 -20.53 -4.21 -2.88
C SER A 66 -20.34 -4.13 -4.40
N LYS A 67 -19.95 -2.96 -4.91
CA LYS A 67 -19.72 -2.69 -6.34
C LYS A 67 -18.25 -2.74 -6.77
N GLY A 68 -17.30 -2.96 -5.85
CA GLY A 68 -15.88 -3.02 -6.21
C GLY A 68 -14.90 -2.69 -5.09
N VAL A 69 -13.63 -2.59 -5.45
CA VAL A 69 -12.52 -2.28 -4.56
C VAL A 69 -11.79 -1.02 -5.03
N GLY A 70 -11.28 -0.23 -4.09
CA GLY A 70 -10.60 1.03 -4.37
C GLY A 70 -9.48 1.33 -3.38
N VAL A 71 -8.77 2.43 -3.65
CA VAL A 71 -7.78 3.04 -2.76
C VAL A 71 -7.97 4.55 -2.78
N LEU A 72 -7.83 5.18 -1.63
CA LEU A 72 -7.92 6.62 -1.43
C LEU A 72 -6.60 7.08 -0.83
N LEU A 73 -6.04 8.19 -1.31
CA LEU A 73 -4.98 8.90 -0.62
C LEU A 73 -5.65 9.97 0.25
N ARG A 74 -5.44 9.90 1.57
CA ARG A 74 -5.94 10.94 2.48
C ARG A 74 -5.16 12.24 2.24
N GLU A 75 -5.88 13.35 2.26
CA GLU A 75 -5.25 14.66 2.40
C GLU A 75 -4.60 14.68 3.78
N ILE A 76 -3.27 14.81 3.79
CA ILE A 76 -2.57 15.19 5.00
C ILE A 76 -2.72 16.71 4.99
N GLU A 77 -3.68 17.23 5.75
CA GLU A 77 -3.61 18.64 6.15
C GLU A 77 -2.25 18.79 6.84
N GLU A 78 -1.29 19.40 6.14
CA GLU A 78 -0.09 19.90 6.78
C GLU A 78 -0.61 20.87 7.85
N GLU A 79 -0.61 20.44 9.11
CA GLU A 79 -0.72 21.37 10.22
C GLU A 79 0.41 22.38 10.02
N ASP A 80 0.01 23.52 9.47
CA ASP A 80 0.83 24.70 9.26
C ASP A 80 1.68 24.87 10.52
N LYS A 81 2.99 24.70 10.37
CA LYS A 81 3.99 25.10 11.36
C LYS A 81 4.07 26.63 11.47
N THR A 82 2.92 27.29 11.53
CA THR A 82 2.73 28.68 11.89
C THR A 82 1.93 28.71 13.18
N SER A 83 2.61 28.47 14.29
CA SER A 83 2.23 29.03 15.58
C SER A 83 3.47 29.09 16.46
N GLN A 84 4.12 30.25 16.34
CA GLN A 84 4.85 31.04 17.34
C GLN A 84 6.08 30.43 18.03
#